data_AF-A0A2W4LZV0-F1
#
_entry.id   AF-A0A2W4LZV0-F1
#
_cell.length_a   1.000
_cell.length_b   1.000
_cell.length_c   1.000
_cell.angle_alpha   90.00
_cell.angle_beta   90.00
_cell.angle_gamma   90.00
#
_symmetry.space_group_name_H-M   'P 1'
#
loop_
_entity.id
_entity.type
_entity.pdbx_description
1 polymer ?
#
loop_
_entity_poly.entity_id
_entity_poly.type
_entity_poly.pdbx_seq_one_letter_code
_entity_poly.pdbx_strand_id
1 'polypeptide(L)'
;MAAHGTSARIVGRWRTQTAQADGSHVELHFFADGTMLVSITRDGLIIEQAADYRFVDDTHVRVNYADGSIAIHEVVAVSADTLTLRAQGQLFGFVRVQ
;
A
#
# COMPACT_ATOMS: atom_id res chain seq x y z
N MET A 1 0.15 -21.88 8.71
CA MET A 1 1.37 -21.60 7.93
C MET A 1 0.95 -21.16 6.54
N ALA A 2 0.85 -19.84 6.28
CA ALA A 2 0.62 -19.27 4.93
C ALA A 2 0.89 -17.74 4.87
N ALA A 3 1.00 -17.03 6.01
CA ALA A 3 1.32 -15.59 6.07
C ALA A 3 2.61 -15.14 5.37
N HIS A 4 3.60 -16.03 5.22
CA HIS A 4 4.87 -15.70 4.56
C HIS A 4 4.74 -15.47 3.05
N GLY A 5 3.68 -16.00 2.41
CA GLY A 5 3.50 -15.87 0.96
C GLY A 5 3.09 -14.46 0.54
N THR A 6 2.05 -13.89 1.15
CA THR A 6 1.54 -12.56 0.79
C THR A 6 2.47 -11.44 1.24
N SER A 7 3.02 -11.56 2.46
CA SER A 7 3.87 -10.52 3.06
C SER A 7 5.15 -10.25 2.27
N ALA A 8 5.84 -11.31 1.84
CA ALA A 8 7.02 -11.17 0.99
C ALA A 8 6.69 -10.58 -0.41
N ARG A 9 5.49 -10.85 -0.93
CA ARG A 9 5.10 -10.45 -2.30
C ARG A 9 4.77 -8.98 -2.43
N ILE A 10 4.25 -8.35 -1.37
CA ILE A 10 3.94 -6.92 -1.39
C ILE A 10 5.18 -6.02 -1.20
N VAL A 11 6.30 -6.55 -0.70
CA VAL A 11 7.54 -5.76 -0.52
C VAL A 11 8.01 -5.19 -1.85
N GLY A 12 8.16 -3.87 -1.93
CA GLY A 12 8.56 -3.10 -3.11
C GLY A 12 7.67 -1.86 -3.32
N ARG A 13 7.86 -1.18 -4.45
CA ARG A 13 7.15 0.06 -4.80
C ARG A 13 5.96 -0.21 -5.71
N TRP A 14 4.85 0.48 -5.43
CA TRP A 14 3.57 0.33 -6.11
C TRP A 14 2.93 1.68 -6.33
N ARG A 15 2.43 1.96 -7.53
CA ARG A 15 1.71 3.20 -7.84
C ARG A 15 0.30 2.91 -8.32
N THR A 16 -0.67 3.72 -7.94
CA THR A 16 -2.04 3.59 -8.45
C THR A 16 -2.03 3.60 -9.98
N GLN A 17 -2.67 2.59 -10.58
CA GLN A 17 -2.71 2.42 -12.04
C GLN A 17 -3.41 3.60 -12.72
N THR A 18 -4.48 4.07 -12.09
CA THR A 18 -5.22 5.28 -12.47
C THR A 18 -5.11 6.30 -11.36
N ALA A 19 -5.25 7.58 -11.71
CA ALA A 19 -5.47 8.61 -10.70
C ALA A 19 -6.74 8.29 -9.91
N GLN A 20 -6.76 8.70 -8.64
CA GLN A 20 -7.96 8.64 -7.81
C GLN A 20 -9.00 9.67 -8.27
N ALA A 21 -10.19 9.62 -7.70
CA ALA A 21 -11.29 10.52 -8.06
C ALA A 21 -10.95 12.01 -7.88
N ASP A 22 -10.00 12.34 -7.00
CA ASP A 22 -9.51 13.69 -6.75
C ASP A 22 -8.31 14.10 -7.64
N GLY A 23 -7.93 13.24 -8.60
CA GLY A 23 -6.80 13.44 -9.50
C GLY A 23 -5.44 13.04 -8.92
N SER A 24 -5.37 12.56 -7.68
CA SER A 24 -4.10 12.17 -7.07
C SER A 24 -3.60 10.81 -7.55
N HIS A 25 -2.28 10.65 -7.63
CA HIS A 25 -1.62 9.35 -7.68
C HIS A 25 -1.06 9.01 -6.32
N VAL A 26 -1.22 7.75 -5.90
CA VAL A 26 -0.63 7.26 -4.65
C VAL A 26 0.44 6.23 -4.98
N GLU A 27 1.62 6.43 -4.40
CA GLU A 27 2.71 5.48 -4.40
C GLU A 27 2.89 4.91 -2.98
N LEU A 28 2.99 3.59 -2.88
CA LEU A 28 3.23 2.86 -1.65
C LEU A 28 4.56 2.13 -1.81
N HIS A 29 5.47 2.31 -0.86
CA HIS A 29 6.69 1.54 -0.77
C HIS A 29 6.67 0.70 0.50
N PHE A 30 6.55 -0.62 0.35
CA PHE A 30 6.64 -1.56 1.47
C PHE A 30 8.07 -2.08 1.58
N PHE A 31 8.72 -1.87 2.73
CA PHE A 31 10.07 -2.37 3.00
C PHE A 31 10.00 -3.70 3.76
N ALA A 32 10.99 -4.57 3.53
CA ALA A 32 11.04 -5.89 4.17
C ALA A 32 11.17 -5.85 5.71
N ASP A 33 11.58 -4.71 6.27
CA ASP A 33 11.72 -4.50 7.72
C ASP A 33 10.41 -4.10 8.42
N GLY A 34 9.31 -3.96 7.68
CA GLY A 34 8.01 -3.54 8.21
C GLY A 34 7.78 -2.03 8.19
N THR A 35 8.69 -1.24 7.61
CA THR A 35 8.44 0.18 7.34
C THR A 35 7.73 0.38 6.00
N MET A 36 7.02 1.49 5.86
CA MET A 36 6.28 1.86 4.66
C MET A 36 6.39 3.36 4.39
N LEU A 37 6.49 3.74 3.12
CA LEU A 37 6.37 5.13 2.67
C LEU A 37 5.12 5.27 1.81
N VAL A 38 4.31 6.30 2.08
CA VAL A 38 3.18 6.72 1.26
C VAL A 38 3.54 8.05 0.63
N SER A 39 3.50 8.12 -0.70
CA SER A 39 3.68 9.36 -1.45
C SER A 39 2.41 9.67 -2.24
N ILE A 40 1.80 10.82 -1.99
CA ILE A 40 0.61 11.30 -2.72
C ILE A 40 1.06 12.44 -3.63
N THR A 41 0.88 12.26 -4.93
CA THR A 41 1.18 13.29 -5.93
C THR A 41 -0.12 13.85 -6.50
N ARG A 42 -0.28 15.17 -6.45
CA ARG A 42 -1.43 15.88 -7.02
C ARG A 42 -1.00 17.26 -7.49
N ASP A 43 -1.34 17.61 -8.73
CA ASP A 43 -1.10 18.95 -9.30
C ASP A 43 0.38 19.41 -9.17
N GLY A 44 1.33 18.46 -9.21
CA GLY A 44 2.77 18.71 -9.04
C GLY A 44 3.26 18.81 -7.59
N LEU A 45 2.36 18.82 -6.60
CA LEU A 45 2.70 18.70 -5.18
C LEU A 45 2.90 17.22 -4.82
N ILE A 46 3.95 16.93 -4.07
CA ILE A 46 4.23 15.61 -3.51
C ILE A 46 4.15 15.72 -1.98
N ILE A 47 3.33 14.88 -1.36
CA ILE A 47 3.23 14.73 0.09
C ILE A 47 3.73 13.33 0.43
N GLU A 48 4.71 13.23 1.32
CA GLU A 48 5.27 11.95 1.74
C GLU A 48 5.05 11.72 3.24
N GLN A 49 4.68 10.49 3.60
CA GLN A 49 4.44 10.09 4.97
C GLN A 49 5.01 8.69 5.22
N ALA A 50 5.88 8.57 6.21
CA ALA A 50 6.34 7.28 6.71
C ALA A 50 5.30 6.67 7.66
N ALA A 51 5.19 5.35 7.61
CA ALA A 51 4.31 4.54 8.44
C ALA A 51 4.95 3.18 8.73
N ASP A 52 4.52 2.53 9.81
CA ASP A 52 4.86 1.12 10.05
C ASP A 52 3.73 0.23 9.55
N TYR A 53 4.04 -0.91 8.98
CA TYR A 53 3.04 -1.90 8.57
C TYR A 53 3.33 -3.29 9.09
N ARG A 54 2.26 -4.05 9.34
CA ARG A 54 2.35 -5.48 9.67
C ARG A 54 1.12 -6.22 9.19
N PHE A 55 1.30 -7.48 8.83
CA PHE A 55 0.17 -8.37 8.55
C PHE A 55 -0.51 -8.78 9.87
N VAL A 56 -1.83 -8.66 9.91
CA VAL A 56 -2.68 -9.12 11.01
C VAL A 56 -3.09 -10.58 10.76
N ASP A 57 -3.32 -10.92 9.50
CA ASP A 57 -3.54 -12.26 8.99
C ASP A 57 -2.98 -12.37 7.55
N ASP A 58 -3.32 -13.41 6.78
CA ASP A 58 -2.76 -13.64 5.45
C ASP A 58 -3.16 -12.60 4.39
N THR A 59 -4.25 -11.85 4.62
CA THR A 59 -4.81 -10.89 3.68
C THR A 59 -4.90 -9.48 4.23
N HIS A 60 -4.83 -9.25 5.54
CA HIS A 60 -4.99 -7.92 6.13
C HIS A 60 -3.67 -7.33 6.58
N VAL A 61 -3.38 -6.13 6.08
CA VAL A 61 -2.25 -5.30 6.49
C VAL A 61 -2.76 -4.17 7.37
N ARG A 62 -2.21 -4.07 8.58
CA ARG A 62 -2.36 -2.90 9.45
C ARG A 62 -1.25 -1.92 9.17
N VAL A 63 -1.60 -0.66 8.98
CA VAL A 63 -0.68 0.48 8.81
C VAL A 63 -0.87 1.42 10.01
N ASN A 64 0.23 1.75 10.69
CA ASN A 64 0.26 2.75 11.77
C ASN A 64 1.01 3.99 11.25
N TYR A 65 0.31 5.10 11.14
CA TYR A 65 0.87 6.36 10.65
C TYR A 65 1.53 7.14 11.79
N ALA A 66 2.46 8.03 11.43
CA ALA A 66 3.19 8.86 12.38
C ALA A 66 2.29 9.81 13.20
N ASP A 67 1.09 10.14 12.71
CA ASP A 67 0.10 10.95 13.43
C ASP A 67 -0.71 10.14 14.47
N GLY A 68 -0.39 8.84 14.63
CA GLY A 68 -1.08 7.93 15.53
C GLY A 68 -2.35 7.31 14.95
N SER A 69 -2.75 7.69 13.73
CA SER A 69 -3.87 7.06 13.04
C SER A 69 -3.51 5.65 12.57
N ILE A 70 -4.53 4.80 12.44
CA ILE A 70 -4.36 3.39 12.12
C ILE A 70 -5.36 3.02 11.03
N ALA A 71 -4.87 2.39 9.96
CA ALA A 71 -5.68 1.83 8.89
C ALA A 71 -5.47 0.32 8.78
N ILE A 72 -6.51 -0.39 8.34
CA ILE A 72 -6.42 -1.79 7.95
C ILE A 72 -6.86 -1.89 6.49
N HIS A 73 -6.01 -2.49 5.67
CA HIS A 73 -6.22 -2.73 4.25
C HIS A 73 -6.23 -4.22 3.98
N GLU A 74 -7.16 -4.67 3.13
CA GLU A 74 -7.19 -6.06 2.65
C GLU A 74 -6.43 -6.14 1.33
N VAL A 75 -5.43 -7.02 1.27
CA VAL A 75 -4.74 -7.45 0.06
C VAL A 75 -5.64 -8.45 -0.66
N VAL A 76 -6.37 -7.96 -1.66
CA VAL A 76 -7.31 -8.76 -2.45
C VAL A 76 -6.59 -9.62 -3.46
N ALA A 77 -5.52 -9.08 -4.07
CA ALA A 77 -4.68 -9.80 -5.01
C ALA A 77 -3.27 -9.20 -5.03
N VAL A 78 -2.25 -10.04 -5.19
CA VAL A 78 -0.87 -9.60 -5.43
C VAL A 78 -0.21 -10.55 -6.43
N SER A 79 0.50 -9.98 -7.40
CA SER A 79 1.33 -10.67 -8.39
C SER A 79 2.75 -10.09 -8.39
N ALA A 80 3.57 -10.45 -9.37
CA ALA A 80 4.88 -9.81 -9.55
C ALA A 80 4.74 -8.32 -9.88
N ASP A 81 3.71 -7.95 -10.65
CA ASP A 81 3.58 -6.63 -11.28
C ASP A 81 2.35 -5.84 -10.82
N THR A 82 1.39 -6.50 -10.16
CA THR A 82 0.15 -5.87 -9.72
C THR A 82 -0.15 -6.12 -8.25
N LEU A 83 -0.79 -5.14 -7.63
CA LEU A 83 -1.32 -5.21 -6.27
C LEU A 83 -2.72 -4.61 -6.26
N THR A 84 -3.68 -5.30 -5.67
CA THR A 84 -5.03 -4.80 -5.45
C THR A 84 -5.31 -4.76 -3.96
N LEU A 85 -5.58 -3.57 -3.45
CA LEU A 85 -5.97 -3.35 -2.05
C LEU A 85 -7.45 -2.99 -1.97
N ARG A 86 -8.12 -3.42 -0.91
CA ARG A 86 -9.41 -2.88 -0.49
C ARG A 86 -9.21 -2.03 0.77
N ALA A 87 -9.68 -0.80 0.73
CA ALA A 87 -9.69 0.11 1.87
C ALA A 87 -11.06 0.78 1.98
N GLN A 88 -11.66 0.77 3.17
CA GLN A 88 -12.97 1.39 3.42
C GLN A 88 -14.06 0.97 2.42
N GLY A 89 -14.03 -0.29 1.96
CA GLY A 89 -15.00 -0.82 0.99
C GLY A 89 -14.70 -0.53 -0.49
N GLN A 90 -13.67 0.26 -0.79
CA GLN A 90 -13.26 0.59 -2.16
C GLN A 90 -12.01 -0.21 -2.58
N LEU A 91 -11.96 -0.62 -3.85
CA LEU A 91 -10.80 -1.27 -4.46
C LEU A 91 -9.84 -0.24 -5.08
N PHE A 92 -8.55 -0.47 -4.87
CA PHE A 92 -7.45 0.32 -5.40
C PHE A 92 -6.50 -0.62 -6.15
N GLY A 93 -6.30 -0.37 -7.45
CA GLY A 93 -5.36 -1.11 -8.28
C GLY A 93 -4.03 -0.38 -8.37
N PHE A 94 -2.94 -1.12 -8.15
CA PHE A 94 -1.58 -0.62 -8.22
C PHE A 94 -0.74 -1.45 -9.19
N VAL A 95 0.21 -0.78 -9.83
CA VAL A 95 1.25 -1.38 -10.66
C VAL A 95 2.60 -1.22 -9.98
N ARG A 96 3.48 -2.21 -10.14
CA ARG A 96 4.84 -2.14 -9.60
C ARG A 96 5.64 -1.06 -10.31
N VAL A 97 6.46 -0.34 -9.56
CA VAL A 97 7.37 0.70 -10.05
C VAL A 97 8.81 0.32 -9.70
N GLN A 98 9.75 0.61 -10.61
CA GLN A 98 11.18 0.36 -10.42
C GLN A 98 11.85 1.48 -9.62
#